data_AF-A0A7T5RXN1-F1
#
_entry.id   AF-A0A7T5RXN1-F1
#
_cell.length_a   1.000
_cell.length_b   1.000
_cell.length_c   1.000
_cell.angle_alpha   90.00
_cell.angle_beta   90.00
_cell.angle_gamma   90.00
#
_symmetry.space_group_name_H-M   'P 1'
#
loop_
_entity.id
_entity.type
_entity.pdbx_description
1 polymer ?
#
loop_
_entity_poly.entity_id
_entity_poly.type
_entity_poly.pdbx_seq_one_letter_code
_entity_poly.pdbx_strand_id
1 'polypeptide(L)'
;MVLANTQKLLGRILVILLVVFALYSNVRLIIRNNKLHERLSEVQTELTNKELRNKKMSLLIAYYQSPSYQDVEARRRLGLKLPDETVMQVRGVEYSKDGTTLEDTIYENTEVASPTPPTNFSRWWGYFFGS
;
A
#
# COMPACT_ATOMS: atom_id res chain seq x y z
N MET A 1 18.15 59.08 -34.11
CA MET A 1 18.65 57.96 -33.28
C MET A 1 17.58 57.30 -32.40
N VAL A 2 16.59 58.05 -31.89
CA VAL A 2 15.54 57.55 -30.97
C VAL A 2 14.57 56.54 -31.61
N LEU A 3 14.16 56.74 -32.88
CA LEU A 3 13.21 55.82 -33.57
C LEU A 3 13.75 54.39 -33.77
N ALA A 4 15.05 54.22 -33.99
CA ALA A 4 15.64 52.89 -34.17
C ALA A 4 15.69 52.09 -32.86
N ASN A 5 15.75 52.79 -31.71
CA ASN A 5 15.79 52.15 -30.40
C ASN A 5 14.38 51.71 -29.95
N THR A 6 13.35 52.50 -30.26
CA THR A 6 11.95 52.13 -29.96
C THR A 6 11.47 50.93 -30.78
N GLN A 7 11.89 50.82 -32.04
CA GLN A 7 11.62 49.64 -32.87
C GLN A 7 12.25 48.35 -32.31
N LYS A 8 13.50 48.42 -31.83
CA LYS A 8 14.19 47.29 -31.19
C LYS A 8 13.56 46.91 -29.85
N LEU A 9 13.09 47.89 -29.07
CA LEU A 9 12.38 47.67 -27.82
C LEU A 9 11.01 47.00 -28.04
N LEU A 10 10.26 47.44 -29.05
CA LEU A 10 9.00 46.81 -29.46
C LEU A 10 9.20 45.35 -29.88
N GLY A 11 10.23 45.06 -30.68
CA GLY A 11 10.56 43.69 -31.06
C GLY A 11 10.90 42.81 -29.86
N ARG A 12 11.65 43.33 -28.89
CA ARG A 12 11.98 42.62 -27.63
C ARG A 12 10.73 42.33 -26.80
N ILE A 13 9.82 43.30 -26.66
CA ILE A 13 8.56 43.12 -25.94
C ILE A 13 7.71 42.04 -26.61
N LEU A 14 7.61 42.05 -27.95
CA LEU A 14 6.86 41.04 -28.71
C LEU A 14 7.38 39.63 -28.46
N VAL A 15 8.71 39.45 -28.48
CA VAL A 15 9.35 38.15 -28.21
C VAL A 15 9.08 37.68 -26.78
N ILE A 16 9.18 38.57 -25.80
CA ILE A 16 8.87 38.24 -24.40
C ILE A 16 7.40 37.82 -24.27
N LEU A 17 6.49 38.53 -24.93
CA LEU A 17 5.06 38.23 -24.89
C LEU A 17 4.76 36.85 -25.51
N LEU A 18 5.41 36.52 -26.63
CA LEU A 18 5.33 35.19 -27.25
C LEU A 18 5.85 34.08 -26.34
N VAL A 19 6.99 34.30 -25.67
CA VAL A 19 7.56 33.33 -24.72
C VAL A 19 6.61 33.12 -23.53
N VAL A 20 6.06 34.19 -22.97
CA VAL A 20 5.09 34.11 -21.86
C VAL A 20 3.81 33.38 -22.30
N PHE A 21 3.31 33.67 -23.50
CA PHE A 21 2.14 33.00 -24.06
C PHE A 21 2.39 31.49 -24.27
N ALA A 22 3.56 31.14 -24.81
CA ALA A 22 3.97 29.74 -24.99
C ALA A 22 4.08 29.02 -23.64
N LEU A 23 4.72 29.62 -22.64
CA LEU A 23 4.81 29.05 -21.29
C LEU A 23 3.42 28.84 -20.67
N TYR A 24 2.53 29.84 -20.76
CA TYR A 24 1.18 29.74 -20.23
C TYR A 24 0.34 28.63 -20.88
N SER A 25 0.49 28.44 -22.20
CA SER A 25 -0.22 27.40 -22.95
C SER A 25 0.21 25.98 -22.52
N ASN A 26 1.49 25.77 -22.24
CA ASN A 26 2.04 24.46 -21.87
C ASN A 26 1.70 24.04 -20.43
N VAL A 27 1.57 24.99 -19.48
CA VAL A 27 1.25 24.69 -18.07
C VAL A 27 -0.10 23.98 -17.92
N ARG A 28 -1.08 24.30 -18.77
CA ARG A 28 -2.44 23.72 -18.68
C ARG A 28 -2.49 22.24 -19.08
N LEU A 29 -1.59 21.81 -19.96
CA LEU A 29 -1.49 20.43 -20.41
C LEU A 29 -0.87 19.53 -19.33
N ILE A 30 0.17 20.02 -18.67
CA ILE A 30 0.91 19.30 -17.62
C ILE A 30 0.01 19.03 -16.40
N ILE A 31 -0.79 20.02 -15.98
CA ILE A 31 -1.69 19.87 -14.83
C ILE A 31 -2.77 18.81 -15.08
N ARG A 32 -3.26 18.68 -16.32
CA ARG A 32 -4.27 17.67 -16.67
C ARG A 32 -3.68 16.26 -16.68
N ASN A 33 -2.47 16.09 -17.18
CA ASN A 33 -1.84 14.78 -17.24
C ASN A 33 -1.54 14.21 -15.85
N ASN A 34 -1.02 15.05 -14.93
CA ASN A 34 -0.67 14.60 -13.58
C ASN A 34 -1.89 14.12 -12.78
N LYS A 35 -3.02 14.84 -12.86
CA LYS A 35 -4.27 14.43 -12.19
C LYS A 35 -4.83 13.11 -12.72
N LEU A 36 -4.59 12.82 -14.00
CA LEU A 36 -5.05 11.57 -14.61
C LEU A 36 -4.19 10.39 -14.15
N HIS A 37 -2.87 10.56 -14.11
CA HIS A 37 -1.95 9.54 -13.59
C HIS A 37 -2.16 9.28 -12.10
N GLU A 38 -2.41 10.31 -11.30
CA GLU A 38 -2.69 10.15 -9.86
C GLU A 38 -3.94 9.30 -9.63
N ARG A 39 -5.04 9.60 -10.33
CA ARG A 39 -6.28 8.81 -10.28
C ARG A 39 -6.08 7.37 -10.76
N LEU A 40 -5.29 7.18 -11.82
CA LEU A 40 -5.00 5.85 -12.34
C LEU A 40 -4.20 5.03 -11.31
N SER A 41 -3.22 5.66 -10.65
CA SER A 41 -2.41 5.03 -9.62
C SER A 41 -3.22 4.67 -8.37
N GLU A 42 -4.14 5.55 -7.95
CA GLU A 42 -5.03 5.32 -6.82
C GLU A 42 -5.96 4.14 -7.08
N VAL A 43 -6.64 4.14 -8.24
CA VAL A 43 -7.56 3.06 -8.63
C VAL A 43 -6.81 1.73 -8.79
N GLN A 44 -5.62 1.75 -9.40
CA GLN A 44 -4.79 0.54 -9.56
C GLN A 44 -4.36 -0.02 -8.20
N THR A 45 -3.96 0.86 -7.27
CA THR A 45 -3.56 0.47 -5.91
C THR A 45 -4.74 -0.11 -5.15
N GLU A 46 -5.94 0.49 -5.26
CA GLU A 46 -7.15 -0.02 -4.63
C GLU A 46 -7.51 -1.42 -5.16
N LEU A 47 -7.39 -1.63 -6.48
CA LEU A 47 -7.66 -2.92 -7.10
C LEU A 47 -6.70 -4.00 -6.61
N THR A 48 -5.39 -3.72 -6.62
CA THR A 48 -4.36 -4.65 -6.13
C THR A 48 -4.58 -4.99 -4.65
N ASN A 49 -4.94 -4.01 -3.82
CA ASN A 49 -5.27 -4.25 -2.41
C ASN A 49 -6.51 -5.15 -2.25
N LYS A 50 -7.56 -4.95 -3.05
CA LYS A 50 -8.76 -5.81 -3.03
C LYS A 50 -8.45 -7.23 -3.46
N GLU A 51 -7.66 -7.41 -4.51
CA GLU A 51 -7.23 -8.73 -4.98
C GLU A 51 -6.41 -9.48 -3.92
N LEU A 52 -5.46 -8.78 -3.29
CA LEU A 52 -4.65 -9.36 -2.22
C LEU A 52 -5.51 -9.78 -1.03
N ARG A 53 -6.47 -8.94 -0.61
CA ARG A 53 -7.43 -9.26 0.44
C ARG A 53 -8.28 -10.49 0.10
N ASN A 54 -8.80 -10.56 -1.12
CA ASN A 54 -9.56 -11.73 -1.58
C ASN A 54 -8.71 -13.00 -1.57
N LYS A 55 -7.46 -12.92 -2.05
CA LYS A 55 -6.54 -14.05 -2.04
C LYS A 55 -6.21 -14.50 -0.61
N LYS A 56 -5.93 -13.56 0.30
CA LYS A 56 -5.71 -13.85 1.73
C LYS A 56 -6.92 -14.55 2.34
N MET A 57 -8.13 -14.04 2.08
CA MET A 57 -9.36 -14.63 2.60
C MET A 57 -9.57 -16.05 2.05
N SER A 58 -9.35 -16.26 0.76
CA SER A 58 -9.44 -17.58 0.13
C SER A 58 -8.46 -18.58 0.74
N LEU A 59 -7.21 -18.16 0.99
CA LEU A 59 -6.21 -18.99 1.66
C LEU A 59 -6.62 -19.33 3.11
N LEU A 60 -7.19 -18.37 3.83
CA LEU A 60 -7.65 -18.60 5.20
C LEU A 60 -8.81 -19.60 5.25
N ILE A 61 -9.76 -19.48 4.33
CA ILE A 61 -10.85 -20.45 4.17
C ILE A 61 -10.28 -21.85 3.87
N ALA A 62 -9.35 -21.95 2.92
CA ALA A 62 -8.72 -23.22 2.57
C ALA A 62 -7.95 -23.83 3.75
N TYR A 63 -7.27 -23.00 4.55
CA TYR A 63 -6.59 -23.42 5.77
C TYR A 63 -7.58 -23.99 6.80
N TYR A 64 -8.69 -23.31 7.07
CA TYR A 64 -9.70 -23.80 8.01
C TYR A 64 -10.44 -25.06 7.53
N GLN A 65 -10.52 -25.25 6.21
CA GLN A 65 -11.04 -26.48 5.62
C GLN A 65 -10.03 -27.63 5.60
N SER A 66 -8.75 -27.36 5.89
CA SER A 66 -7.72 -28.39 5.84
C SER A 66 -7.93 -29.45 6.92
N PRO A 67 -7.67 -30.75 6.62
CA PRO A 67 -7.78 -31.82 7.61
C PRO A 67 -6.88 -31.60 8.83
N SER A 68 -5.70 -30.99 8.64
CA SER A 68 -4.77 -30.68 9.72
C SER A 68 -5.33 -29.66 10.70
N TYR A 69 -6.00 -28.61 10.21
CA TYR A 69 -6.64 -27.63 11.09
C TYR A 69 -7.79 -28.28 11.87
N GLN A 70 -8.62 -29.09 11.19
CA GLN A 70 -9.72 -29.81 11.83
C GLN A 70 -9.23 -30.79 12.91
N ASP A 71 -8.14 -31.50 12.67
CA ASP A 71 -7.55 -32.43 13.65
C ASP A 71 -7.01 -31.69 14.87
N VAL A 72 -6.28 -30.59 14.66
CA VAL A 72 -5.77 -29.74 15.76
C VAL A 72 -6.91 -29.17 16.59
N GLU A 73 -7.96 -28.64 15.96
CA GLU A 73 -9.12 -28.10 16.68
C GLU A 73 -9.94 -29.20 17.37
N ALA A 74 -10.08 -30.39 16.77
CA ALA A 74 -10.75 -31.54 17.40
C ALA A 74 -10.00 -32.01 18.65
N ARG A 75 -8.66 -32.13 18.58
CA ARG A 75 -7.81 -32.43 19.74
C ARG A 75 -7.95 -31.35 20.82
N ARG A 76 -7.88 -30.07 20.43
CA ARG A 76 -7.93 -28.92 21.34
C ARG A 76 -9.27 -28.83 22.07
N ARG A 77 -10.40 -28.95 21.36
CA ARG A 77 -11.73 -28.69 21.91
C ARG A 77 -12.42 -29.92 22.46
N LEU A 78 -12.20 -31.07 21.84
CA LEU A 78 -12.94 -32.30 22.15
C LEU A 78 -12.05 -33.34 22.84
N GLY A 79 -10.75 -33.08 22.97
CA GLY A 79 -9.79 -34.05 23.53
C GLY A 79 -9.71 -35.32 22.70
N LEU A 80 -10.12 -35.26 21.42
CA LEU A 80 -10.16 -36.42 20.53
C LEU A 80 -8.73 -36.80 20.14
N LYS A 81 -8.53 -38.11 19.95
CA LYS A 81 -7.29 -38.70 19.45
C LYS A 81 -7.60 -39.60 18.27
N LEU A 82 -6.62 -39.80 17.40
CA LEU A 82 -6.77 -40.77 16.33
C LEU A 82 -6.86 -42.20 16.93
N PRO A 83 -7.63 -43.11 16.30
CA PRO A 83 -7.82 -44.45 16.83
C PRO A 83 -6.50 -45.23 17.02
N ASP A 84 -5.52 -44.99 16.14
CA ASP A 84 -4.19 -45.64 16.17
C ASP A 84 -3.14 -44.84 16.96
N GLU A 85 -3.53 -43.82 17.74
CA GLU A 85 -2.62 -42.96 18.47
C GLU A 85 -2.48 -43.35 19.96
N THR A 86 -1.24 -43.56 20.40
CA THR A 86 -0.90 -43.85 21.80
C THR A 86 -0.57 -42.54 22.54
N VAL A 87 -1.48 -42.11 23.40
CA VAL A 87 -1.26 -40.92 24.25
C VAL A 87 -0.57 -41.34 25.54
N MET A 88 0.63 -40.81 25.79
CA MET A 88 1.37 -41.02 27.04
C MET A 88 1.18 -39.82 27.97
N GLN A 89 0.59 -40.04 29.14
CA GLN A 89 0.47 -39.01 30.16
C GLN A 89 1.76 -38.94 30.99
N VAL A 90 2.53 -37.86 30.83
CA VAL A 90 3.72 -37.62 31.64
C VAL A 90 3.28 -37.21 33.04
N ARG A 91 3.61 -38.01 34.06
CA ARG A 91 3.35 -37.69 35.47
C ARG A 91 4.52 -36.88 36.03
N GLY A 92 4.22 -35.79 36.76
CA GLY A 92 5.22 -34.91 37.38
C GLY A 92 5.37 -33.53 36.74
N VAL A 93 4.58 -33.23 35.70
CA VAL A 93 4.45 -31.89 35.12
C VAL A 93 3.11 -31.31 35.56
N GLU A 94 3.11 -30.24 36.36
CA GLU A 94 1.89 -29.50 36.67
C GLU A 94 1.42 -28.79 35.39
N TYR A 95 0.37 -29.32 34.77
CA TYR A 95 -0.36 -28.60 33.74
C TYR A 95 -1.26 -27.58 34.45
N SER A 96 -0.91 -26.29 34.34
CA SER A 96 -1.79 -25.21 34.77
C SER A 96 -3.15 -25.37 34.11
N LYS A 97 -4.13 -25.72 34.92
CA LYS A 97 -5.52 -25.95 34.55
C LYS A 97 -6.30 -24.63 34.49
N ASP A 98 -5.65 -23.53 34.14
CA ASP A 98 -6.34 -22.29 33.87
C ASP A 98 -6.78 -22.34 32.41
N GLY A 99 -8.09 -22.34 32.21
CA GLY A 99 -8.75 -22.23 30.92
C GLY A 99 -8.48 -20.87 30.29
N THR A 100 -7.23 -20.65 29.87
CA THR A 100 -6.87 -19.49 29.07
C THR A 100 -7.61 -19.64 27.75
N THR A 101 -8.62 -18.82 27.53
CA THR A 101 -9.12 -18.51 26.20
C THR A 101 -7.90 -18.16 25.35
N LEU A 102 -7.45 -19.10 24.52
CA LEU A 102 -6.29 -18.89 23.65
C LEU A 102 -6.76 -18.00 22.51
N GLU A 103 -6.67 -16.69 22.75
CA GLU A 103 -6.90 -15.65 21.77
C GLU A 103 -5.89 -15.83 20.64
N ASP A 104 -6.39 -15.95 19.40
CA ASP A 104 -5.63 -16.26 18.17
C ASP A 104 -4.81 -15.04 17.74
N THR A 105 -3.83 -14.66 18.57
CA THR A 105 -2.99 -13.47 18.41
C THR A 105 -1.92 -13.62 17.32
N ILE A 106 -1.84 -14.77 16.66
CA ILE A 106 -0.84 -15.04 15.61
C ILE A 106 -1.08 -14.15 14.36
N TYR A 107 -2.30 -13.68 14.14
CA TYR A 107 -2.65 -12.90 12.94
C TYR A 107 -2.90 -11.41 13.18
N GLU A 108 -2.81 -10.94 14.42
CA GLU A 108 -3.25 -9.59 14.78
C GLU A 108 -2.17 -8.51 14.60
N ASN A 109 -0.89 -8.89 14.56
CA ASN A 109 0.21 -7.93 14.50
C ASN A 109 1.14 -8.17 13.30
N THR A 110 0.67 -7.81 12.11
CA THR A 110 1.57 -7.44 11.02
C THR A 110 1.05 -6.14 10.44
N GLU A 111 1.27 -5.06 11.20
CA GLU A 111 1.17 -3.72 10.65
C GLU A 111 2.21 -3.62 9.54
N VAL A 112 1.71 -3.60 8.30
CA VAL A 112 2.50 -3.28 7.13
C VAL A 112 2.98 -1.86 7.35
N ALA A 113 4.27 -1.68 7.67
CA ALA A 113 4.89 -0.39 7.82
C ALA A 113 4.59 0.46 6.58
N SER A 114 3.61 1.35 6.71
CA SER A 114 3.22 2.22 5.62
C SER A 114 4.38 3.18 5.40
N PRO A 115 4.91 3.31 4.17
CA PRO A 115 6.00 4.23 3.90
C PRO A 115 5.56 5.63 4.34
N THR A 116 6.34 6.25 5.23
CA THR A 116 6.09 7.62 5.67
C THR A 116 5.95 8.51 4.43
N PRO A 117 4.84 9.25 4.28
CA PRO A 117 4.62 10.05 3.09
C PRO A 117 5.75 11.09 2.95
N PRO A 118 6.27 11.32 1.74
CA PRO A 118 7.36 12.25 1.51
C PRO A 118 6.97 13.64 1.98
N THR A 119 7.88 14.27 2.75
CA THR A 119 7.72 15.65 3.21
C THR A 119 7.64 16.61 2.04
N ASN A 120 7.03 17.78 2.24
CA ASN A 120 6.87 18.77 1.18
C ASN A 120 8.22 19.14 0.53
N PHE A 121 9.30 19.23 1.32
CA PHE A 121 10.63 19.53 0.82
C PHE A 121 11.17 18.49 -0.17
N SER A 122 11.00 17.18 0.10
CA SER A 122 11.49 16.14 -0.81
C SER A 122 10.72 16.13 -2.14
N ARG A 123 9.44 16.51 -2.11
CA ARG A 123 8.62 16.68 -3.33
C ARG A 123 9.14 17.83 -4.21
N TRP A 124 9.53 18.96 -3.60
CA TRP A 124 10.12 20.08 -4.34
C TRP A 124 11.49 19.72 -4.92
N TRP A 125 12.32 19.00 -4.18
CA TRP A 125 13.64 18.57 -4.67
C TRP A 125 13.54 17.65 -5.89
N GLY A 126 12.64 16.65 -5.85
CA GLY A 126 12.40 15.75 -6.99
C GLY A 126 11.90 16.49 -8.24
N TYR A 127 11.13 17.57 -8.08
CA TYR A 127 10.67 18.39 -9.20
C TYR A 127 11.80 19.12 -9.92
N PHE A 128 12.81 19.61 -9.19
CA PHE A 128 13.89 20.41 -9.78
C PHE A 128 15.09 19.59 -10.26
N PHE A 129 15.36 18.44 -9.64
CA PHE A 129 16.60 17.69 -9.88
C PHE A 129 16.39 16.26 -10.41
N GLY A 130 15.14 15.80 -10.51
CA GLY A 130 14.80 14.52 -11.12
C GLY A 130 15.21 13.31 -10.26
N SER A 131 14.22 12.50 -9.93
CA SER A 131 14.36 11.10 -9.55
C SER A 131 13.33 10.29 -10.31
#